data_AF-A0A1Q8RSU1-F1
#
_entry.id   AF-A0A1Q8RSU1-F1
#
_cell.length_a   1.000
_cell.length_b   1.000
_cell.length_c   1.000
_cell.angle_alpha   90.00
_cell.angle_beta   90.00
_cell.angle_gamma   90.00
#
_symmetry.space_group_name_H-M   'P 1'
#
loop_
_entity.id
_entity.type
_entity.pdbx_description
1 polymer ?
#
loop_
_entity_poly.entity_id
_entity_poly.type
_entity_poly.pdbx_seq_one_letter_code
_entity_poly.pdbx_strand_id
1 'polypeptide(L)'
;MRKFFSDAKKKIEAEIAAITGDDEPQQQQQQQQGHPPPPQAPPEGFGRAVFAHFMLSNTCDYNIDEYKVDIGLAQQAHIDAFVLNFGIHEEAIAKMPEIFAAAEQTGFKLLFSFDYEGAGAWPKERVIDLLLRFAPSPAYFKRGWQPLVSTFEGVGSAQDWHEIKARTGCFFMPSFSSVGAENALATGVTDGLFSWAAWPHGNSRKVEPGLDASYRHFLGPHRPYMVAVSPWFYTNLPTWNKNWAWKGDDLWNDRWNEILEMRPEYVQIISWNDFGESHYIGPLHEKQFGAFEYGKAPFNYVQDMPHDGWRLLLPFLIDLYKYGTAAIHREGVVTWYRLHPGHAGDSGGTTGNTSSHGQELFHPAEIMEDKVVYSALLTGPASVSVSIGGVVQEGSWDDDGVPSGGVGVYHGSVPFNDRTGEVVVTVHRGGEVVAQVQGRSITTECTQGVNNWNAWVGSASSHAQTYATATLG
;
A
#
# COMPACT_ATOMS: atom_id res chain seq x y z
N MET A 1 -3.28 10.65 45.75
CA MET A 1 -4.25 9.91 44.91
C MET A 1 -5.71 10.11 45.31
N ARG A 2 -6.18 9.78 46.54
CA ARG A 2 -7.60 9.99 46.92
C ARG A 2 -8.12 11.44 46.89
N LYS A 3 -7.24 12.44 47.10
CA LYS A 3 -7.59 13.87 47.03
C LYS A 3 -7.82 14.35 45.59
N PHE A 4 -7.07 13.80 44.63
CA PHE A 4 -7.18 14.12 43.21
C PHE A 4 -8.50 13.62 42.59
N PHE A 5 -8.94 12.42 42.97
CA PHE A 5 -10.23 11.87 42.54
C PHE A 5 -11.45 12.58 43.17
N SER A 6 -11.31 13.11 44.40
CA SER A 6 -12.36 13.91 45.05
C SER A 6 -12.59 15.25 44.36
N ASP A 7 -11.50 15.89 43.90
CA ASP A 7 -11.57 17.21 43.27
C ASP A 7 -12.03 17.11 41.80
N ALA A 8 -11.66 16.02 41.10
CA ALA A 8 -12.19 15.72 39.76
C ALA A 8 -13.69 15.40 39.77
N LYS A 9 -14.18 14.67 40.78
CA LYS A 9 -15.62 14.34 40.91
C LYS A 9 -16.48 15.59 41.15
N LYS A 10 -16.03 16.52 42.00
CA LYS A 10 -16.75 17.79 42.25
C LYS A 10 -16.82 18.71 41.03
N LYS A 11 -15.82 18.64 40.14
CA LYS A 11 -15.78 19.46 38.92
C LYS A 11 -16.79 18.96 37.88
N ILE A 12 -16.94 17.63 37.78
CA ILE A 12 -17.90 16.97 36.88
C ILE A 12 -19.35 17.15 37.37
N GLU A 13 -19.59 17.07 38.69
CA GLU A 13 -20.93 17.30 39.27
C GLU A 13 -21.42 18.76 39.12
N ALA A 14 -20.51 19.74 39.07
CA ALA A 14 -20.84 21.14 38.83
C ALA A 14 -21.17 21.46 37.36
N GLU A 15 -20.57 20.76 36.40
CA GLU A 15 -20.85 20.92 34.97
C GLU A 15 -22.18 20.29 34.55
N ILE A 16 -22.63 19.23 35.23
CA ILE A 16 -23.91 18.57 34.98
C ILE A 16 -25.11 19.43 35.46
N ALA A 17 -24.93 20.22 36.52
CA ALA A 17 -25.98 21.10 37.05
C ALA A 17 -26.24 22.34 36.16
N ALA A 18 -25.34 22.69 35.24
CA ALA A 18 -25.48 23.85 34.35
C ALA A 18 -26.27 23.53 33.06
N ILE A 19 -26.56 22.26 32.80
CA ILE A 19 -27.18 21.78 31.54
C ILE A 19 -28.71 21.59 31.67
N THR A 20 -29.27 21.70 32.87
CA THR A 20 -30.70 21.45 33.13
C THR A 20 -31.41 22.68 33.69
N GLY A 21 -31.92 23.55 32.82
CA GLY A 21 -32.74 24.71 33.19
C GLY A 21 -33.32 25.49 32.00
N ASP A 22 -34.49 25.02 31.52
CA ASP A 22 -35.70 25.65 30.94
C ASP A 22 -35.68 27.01 30.18
N ASP A 23 -36.16 26.96 28.91
CA ASP A 23 -37.29 27.68 28.24
C ASP A 23 -37.46 29.22 28.42
N GLU A 24 -37.82 30.08 27.46
CA GLU A 24 -38.19 30.11 26.02
C GLU A 24 -38.33 31.63 25.61
N PRO A 25 -39.03 32.10 24.54
CA PRO A 25 -38.52 32.59 23.24
C PRO A 25 -38.64 34.12 22.98
N GLN A 26 -38.02 34.62 21.89
CA GLN A 26 -38.58 35.74 21.12
C GLN A 26 -38.16 35.80 19.63
N GLN A 27 -39.16 36.05 18.79
CA GLN A 27 -39.16 36.11 17.32
C GLN A 27 -38.90 37.53 16.77
N GLN A 28 -38.39 37.62 15.53
CA GLN A 28 -38.86 38.42 14.36
C GLN A 28 -37.68 38.81 13.45
N GLN A 29 -37.52 38.17 12.27
CA GLN A 29 -38.07 38.52 10.94
C GLN A 29 -37.50 39.81 10.31
N GLN A 30 -36.72 39.68 9.22
CA GLN A 30 -37.22 39.97 7.86
C GLN A 30 -36.27 39.55 6.73
N GLN A 31 -36.90 39.13 5.63
CA GLN A 31 -36.37 38.53 4.40
C GLN A 31 -36.12 39.56 3.30
N GLN A 32 -35.28 39.19 2.30
CA GLN A 32 -35.52 39.26 0.84
C GLN A 32 -34.35 38.52 0.13
N GLN A 33 -34.49 37.26 -0.28
CA GLN A 33 -34.99 36.68 -1.55
C GLN A 33 -34.16 36.96 -2.83
N GLY A 34 -33.63 35.87 -3.43
CA GLY A 34 -33.10 35.80 -4.80
C GLY A 34 -32.66 34.38 -5.25
N HIS A 35 -33.56 33.65 -5.93
CA HIS A 35 -33.41 32.46 -6.82
C HIS A 35 -33.20 31.01 -6.28
N PRO A 36 -33.84 29.97 -6.90
CA PRO A 36 -33.70 28.55 -6.56
C PRO A 36 -32.51 27.84 -7.26
N PRO A 37 -31.86 26.81 -6.66
CA PRO A 37 -30.75 26.03 -7.26
C PRO A 37 -31.31 24.84 -8.10
N PRO A 38 -30.59 23.88 -8.76
CA PRO A 38 -29.17 23.42 -8.72
C PRO A 38 -28.71 22.95 -10.17
N PRO A 39 -27.85 21.94 -10.49
CA PRO A 39 -26.97 21.02 -9.74
C PRO A 39 -25.49 21.44 -9.84
N GLN A 40 -24.62 21.18 -8.88
CA GLN A 40 -24.16 19.86 -8.52
C GLN A 40 -23.48 19.90 -7.16
N ALA A 41 -23.84 18.98 -6.29
CA ALA A 41 -22.82 18.28 -5.54
C ALA A 41 -23.08 16.79 -5.81
N PRO A 42 -22.08 15.98 -6.20
CA PRO A 42 -22.15 14.58 -5.83
C PRO A 42 -22.34 14.56 -4.30
N PRO A 43 -23.31 13.80 -3.77
CA PRO A 43 -23.44 13.64 -2.34
C PRO A 43 -22.37 12.66 -1.90
N GLU A 44 -21.11 13.07 -1.77
CA GLU A 44 -20.07 12.09 -1.47
C GLU A 44 -19.16 12.59 -0.35
N GLY A 45 -19.32 11.97 0.83
CA GLY A 45 -18.18 11.79 1.71
C GLY A 45 -17.00 11.29 0.87
N PHE A 46 -15.81 11.81 1.16
CA PHE A 46 -14.51 11.43 0.61
C PHE A 46 -14.57 10.44 -0.59
N GLY A 47 -14.42 10.96 -1.81
CA GLY A 47 -14.24 10.09 -2.98
C GLY A 47 -13.03 9.18 -2.75
N ARG A 48 -13.27 7.87 -2.69
CA ARG A 48 -12.24 6.87 -2.43
C ARG A 48 -11.18 6.93 -3.53
N ALA A 49 -9.91 6.85 -3.15
CA ALA A 49 -8.82 6.82 -4.12
C ALA A 49 -7.73 5.84 -3.68
N VAL A 50 -7.09 5.22 -4.67
CA VAL A 50 -5.97 4.31 -4.48
C VAL A 50 -4.74 4.92 -5.12
N PHE A 51 -3.67 5.01 -4.35
CA PHE A 51 -2.39 5.54 -4.80
C PHE A 51 -1.33 4.46 -4.77
N ALA A 52 -0.23 4.66 -5.49
CA ALA A 52 0.97 3.84 -5.34
C ALA A 52 2.17 4.72 -5.00
N HIS A 53 2.92 4.30 -3.99
CA HIS A 53 4.16 4.95 -3.57
C HIS A 53 5.21 4.85 -4.67
N PHE A 54 5.80 5.96 -5.08
CA PHE A 54 6.73 6.01 -6.21
C PHE A 54 8.02 6.72 -5.80
N MET A 55 9.11 5.96 -5.73
CA MET A 55 10.46 6.45 -5.44
C MET A 55 10.98 7.22 -6.65
N LEU A 56 10.92 8.55 -6.59
CA LEU A 56 11.39 9.41 -7.69
C LEU A 56 12.91 9.27 -7.88
N SER A 57 13.65 9.07 -6.79
CA SER A 57 15.11 8.84 -6.80
C SER A 57 15.54 7.61 -7.60
N ASN A 58 14.65 6.64 -7.78
CA ASN A 58 14.94 5.47 -8.61
C ASN A 58 14.82 5.78 -10.11
N THR A 59 14.36 6.98 -10.50
CA THR A 59 14.08 7.33 -11.90
C THR A 59 14.96 8.46 -12.45
N CYS A 60 16.14 8.69 -11.86
CA CYS A 60 17.07 9.73 -12.31
C CYS A 60 17.51 9.59 -13.78
N ASP A 61 17.45 8.39 -14.36
CA ASP A 61 17.80 8.11 -15.76
C ASP A 61 16.58 7.91 -16.69
N TYR A 62 15.38 8.19 -16.18
CA TYR A 62 14.15 8.11 -16.97
C TYR A 62 14.00 9.27 -17.94
N ASN A 63 13.28 9.00 -19.02
CA ASN A 63 12.65 10.00 -19.88
C ASN A 63 11.11 9.97 -19.76
N ILE A 64 10.45 10.93 -20.40
CA ILE A 64 8.98 11.10 -20.38
C ILE A 64 8.22 9.84 -20.83
N ASP A 65 8.68 9.14 -21.87
CA ASP A 65 7.95 7.97 -22.39
C ASP A 65 8.08 6.76 -21.46
N GLU A 66 9.19 6.64 -20.73
CA GLU A 66 9.35 5.64 -19.66
C GLU A 66 8.35 5.91 -18.51
N TYR A 67 8.17 7.16 -18.10
CA TYR A 67 7.10 7.51 -17.15
C TYR A 67 5.71 7.20 -17.68
N LYS A 68 5.43 7.40 -18.98
CA LYS A 68 4.13 7.06 -19.57
C LYS A 68 3.86 5.56 -19.55
N VAL A 69 4.88 4.73 -19.69
CA VAL A 69 4.73 3.27 -19.57
C VAL A 69 4.28 2.92 -18.15
N ASP A 70 4.97 3.41 -17.12
CA ASP A 70 4.59 3.18 -15.73
C ASP A 70 3.17 3.71 -15.41
N ILE A 71 2.85 4.92 -15.87
CA ILE A 71 1.52 5.52 -15.72
C ILE A 71 0.45 4.67 -16.39
N GLY A 72 0.67 4.22 -17.63
CA GLY A 72 -0.30 3.39 -18.36
C GLY A 72 -0.54 2.06 -17.65
N LEU A 73 0.51 1.46 -17.10
CA LEU A 73 0.44 0.24 -16.30
C LEU A 73 -0.30 0.45 -14.96
N ALA A 74 -0.16 1.62 -14.34
CA ALA A 74 -0.89 1.99 -13.13
C ALA A 74 -2.37 2.23 -13.41
N GLN A 75 -2.70 2.92 -14.51
CA GLN A 75 -4.08 3.12 -14.98
C GLN A 75 -4.78 1.79 -15.28
N GLN A 76 -4.08 0.85 -15.94
CA GLN A 76 -4.59 -0.52 -16.17
C GLN A 76 -4.90 -1.26 -14.87
N ALA A 77 -4.14 -0.99 -13.80
CA ALA A 77 -4.37 -1.53 -12.47
C ALA A 77 -5.44 -0.76 -11.67
N HIS A 78 -6.05 0.29 -12.25
CA HIS A 78 -7.03 1.20 -11.63
C HIS A 78 -6.46 2.07 -10.48
N ILE A 79 -5.15 2.26 -10.43
CA ILE A 79 -4.51 3.20 -9.51
C ILE A 79 -4.80 4.64 -9.97
N ASP A 80 -5.14 5.53 -9.05
CA ASP A 80 -5.56 6.91 -9.34
C ASP A 80 -4.39 7.88 -9.47
N ALA A 81 -3.34 7.69 -8.67
CA ALA A 81 -2.18 8.56 -8.65
C ALA A 81 -0.90 7.85 -8.17
N PHE A 82 0.24 8.41 -8.55
CA PHE A 82 1.50 8.14 -7.85
C PHE A 82 1.73 9.13 -6.71
N VAL A 83 2.14 8.59 -5.55
CA VAL A 83 2.68 9.37 -4.44
C VAL A 83 4.18 9.47 -4.63
N LEU A 84 4.64 10.58 -5.19
CA LEU A 84 6.04 10.83 -5.48
C LEU A 84 6.79 11.04 -4.17
N ASN A 85 7.54 10.02 -3.75
CA ASN A 85 8.44 10.08 -2.62
C ASN A 85 9.84 10.46 -3.07
N PHE A 86 10.41 11.44 -2.36
CA PHE A 86 11.76 11.93 -2.58
C PHE A 86 12.29 12.67 -1.36
N GLY A 87 13.57 12.43 -1.06
CA GLY A 87 14.38 13.28 -0.20
C GLY A 87 14.94 14.51 -0.97
N ILE A 88 15.79 15.29 -0.31
CA ILE A 88 16.47 16.46 -0.90
C ILE A 88 17.65 16.01 -1.79
N HIS A 89 17.32 15.26 -2.85
CA HIS A 89 18.23 14.80 -3.89
C HIS A 89 17.94 15.62 -5.15
N GLU A 90 18.78 16.62 -5.46
CA GLU A 90 18.51 17.58 -6.54
C GLU A 90 18.44 16.91 -7.93
N GLU A 91 19.17 15.81 -8.12
CA GLU A 91 19.10 14.95 -9.31
C GLU A 91 17.71 14.34 -9.51
N ALA A 92 17.05 13.88 -8.44
CA ALA A 92 15.69 13.34 -8.49
C ALA A 92 14.66 14.47 -8.67
N ILE A 93 14.83 15.58 -7.95
CA ILE A 93 13.96 16.76 -8.05
C ILE A 93 13.98 17.33 -9.48
N ALA A 94 15.11 17.25 -10.18
CA ALA A 94 15.23 17.69 -11.57
C ALA A 94 14.31 16.91 -12.54
N LYS A 95 13.86 15.70 -12.17
CA LYS A 95 12.92 14.88 -12.96
C LYS A 95 11.45 15.22 -12.78
N MET A 96 11.13 16.03 -11.78
CA MET A 96 9.75 16.41 -11.47
C MET A 96 9.00 17.05 -12.65
N PRO A 97 9.58 17.96 -13.47
CA PRO A 97 8.91 18.46 -14.66
C PRO A 97 8.59 17.37 -15.70
N GLU A 98 9.46 16.36 -15.86
CA GLU A 98 9.27 15.29 -16.87
C GLU A 98 8.11 14.36 -16.49
N ILE A 99 8.05 13.91 -15.23
CA ILE A 99 6.95 13.05 -14.77
C ILE A 99 5.61 13.80 -14.74
N PHE A 100 5.60 15.09 -14.39
CA PHE A 100 4.38 15.91 -14.50
C PHE A 100 3.94 16.05 -15.95
N ALA A 101 4.86 16.29 -16.88
CA ALA A 101 4.53 16.33 -18.31
C ALA A 101 3.96 14.99 -18.81
N ALA A 102 4.50 13.85 -18.36
CA ALA A 102 3.97 12.52 -18.67
C ALA A 102 2.55 12.34 -18.13
N ALA A 103 2.30 12.72 -16.88
CA ALA A 103 0.99 12.63 -16.22
C ALA A 103 -0.05 13.55 -16.87
N GLU A 104 0.32 14.78 -17.25
CA GLU A 104 -0.56 15.70 -17.98
C GLU A 104 -0.96 15.13 -19.36
N GLN A 105 -0.01 14.53 -20.08
CA GLN A 105 -0.26 13.93 -21.40
C GLN A 105 -1.14 12.66 -21.36
N THR A 106 -1.26 12.02 -20.20
CA THR A 106 -1.99 10.76 -20.00
C THR A 106 -3.23 10.90 -19.11
N GLY A 107 -3.48 12.11 -18.57
CA GLY A 107 -4.57 12.38 -17.65
C GLY A 107 -4.41 11.78 -16.25
N PHE A 108 -3.23 11.22 -15.92
CA PHE A 108 -2.94 10.61 -14.64
C PHE A 108 -2.66 11.64 -13.55
N LYS A 109 -2.73 11.22 -12.27
CA LYS A 109 -2.49 12.12 -11.14
C LYS A 109 -1.20 11.82 -10.40
N LEU A 110 -0.65 12.85 -9.77
CA LEU A 110 0.54 12.81 -8.94
C LEU A 110 0.28 13.59 -7.65
N LEU A 111 0.86 13.17 -6.54
CA LEU A 111 0.97 13.99 -5.33
C LEU A 111 2.34 13.82 -4.69
N PHE A 112 2.73 14.76 -3.83
CA PHE A 112 4.03 14.69 -3.16
C PHE A 112 3.96 13.96 -1.83
N SER A 113 5.00 13.16 -1.57
CA SER A 113 5.41 12.68 -0.26
C SER A 113 6.83 13.16 0.00
N PHE A 114 6.99 14.24 0.76
CA PHE A 114 8.33 14.68 1.15
C PHE A 114 8.94 13.68 2.15
N ASP A 115 10.05 13.07 1.79
CA ASP A 115 10.76 12.15 2.67
C ASP A 115 11.69 12.95 3.60
N TYR A 116 11.36 13.01 4.89
CA TYR A 116 12.13 13.74 5.91
C TYR A 116 13.29 12.91 6.49
N GLU A 117 13.36 11.61 6.21
CA GLU A 117 14.38 10.69 6.74
C GLU A 117 15.39 10.26 5.66
N GLY A 118 15.01 10.29 4.38
CA GLY A 118 15.85 9.85 3.27
C GLY A 118 17.11 10.70 3.03
N ALA A 119 17.05 12.00 3.30
CA ALA A 119 18.19 12.93 3.15
C ALA A 119 18.21 14.04 4.22
N GLY A 120 17.57 13.79 5.36
CA GLY A 120 17.35 14.79 6.40
C GLY A 120 16.11 15.66 6.17
N ALA A 121 15.80 16.48 7.17
CA ALA A 121 14.55 17.24 7.21
C ALA A 121 14.46 18.28 6.07
N TRP A 122 13.28 18.37 5.45
CA TRP A 122 13.00 19.35 4.41
C TRP A 122 12.95 20.78 4.94
N PRO A 123 13.72 21.72 4.34
CA PRO A 123 13.55 23.14 4.63
C PRO A 123 12.16 23.62 4.21
N LYS A 124 11.43 24.24 5.14
CA LYS A 124 10.08 24.80 4.93
C LYS A 124 9.91 25.55 3.62
N GLU A 125 10.81 26.50 3.31
CA GLU A 125 10.70 27.31 2.08
C GLU A 125 10.83 26.46 0.80
N ARG A 126 11.64 25.39 0.82
CA ARG A 126 11.76 24.48 -0.33
C ARG A 126 10.49 23.68 -0.55
N VAL A 127 9.82 23.27 0.52
CA VAL A 127 8.49 22.63 0.44
C VAL A 127 7.47 23.59 -0.17
N ILE A 128 7.42 24.83 0.31
CA ILE A 128 6.53 25.87 -0.22
C ILE A 128 6.78 26.11 -1.71
N ASP A 129 8.04 26.28 -2.11
CA ASP A 129 8.43 26.54 -3.51
C ASP A 129 7.98 25.41 -4.44
N LEU A 130 8.23 24.15 -4.05
CA LEU A 130 7.83 22.98 -4.84
C LEU A 130 6.32 22.86 -4.96
N LEU A 131 5.58 23.07 -3.86
CA LEU A 131 4.13 23.05 -3.88
C LEU A 131 3.55 24.17 -4.75
N LEU A 132 4.01 25.41 -4.61
CA LEU A 132 3.54 26.53 -5.44
C LEU A 132 3.86 26.32 -6.92
N ARG A 133 4.95 25.62 -7.25
CA ARG A 133 5.34 25.31 -8.63
C ARG A 133 4.47 24.23 -9.27
N PHE A 134 4.20 23.13 -8.57
CA PHE A 134 3.60 21.94 -9.17
C PHE A 134 2.13 21.71 -8.82
N ALA A 135 1.65 22.17 -7.66
CA ALA A 135 0.26 22.02 -7.26
C ALA A 135 -0.77 22.62 -8.24
N PRO A 136 -0.47 23.72 -8.97
CA PRO A 136 -1.37 24.25 -10.00
C PRO A 136 -1.57 23.31 -11.20
N SER A 137 -0.68 22.35 -11.45
CA SER A 137 -0.80 21.42 -12.58
C SER A 137 -2.13 20.67 -12.54
N PRO A 138 -2.78 20.42 -13.69
CA PRO A 138 -3.95 19.56 -13.77
C PRO A 138 -3.65 18.10 -13.43
N ALA A 139 -2.37 17.68 -13.47
CA ALA A 139 -1.93 16.36 -13.04
C ALA A 139 -1.74 16.26 -11.51
N TYR A 140 -1.73 17.37 -10.76
CA TYR A 140 -1.65 17.27 -9.29
C TYR A 140 -2.97 16.78 -8.70
N PHE A 141 -2.95 15.73 -7.90
CA PHE A 141 -4.13 15.19 -7.22
C PHE A 141 -4.66 16.19 -6.19
N LYS A 142 -5.94 16.53 -6.29
CA LYS A 142 -6.59 17.51 -5.41
C LYS A 142 -7.80 16.88 -4.72
N ARG A 143 -7.92 17.12 -3.42
CA ARG A 143 -9.14 16.89 -2.65
C ARG A 143 -10.03 18.12 -2.79
N GLY A 144 -11.03 18.04 -3.67
CA GLY A 144 -11.75 19.24 -4.11
C GLY A 144 -10.79 20.19 -4.82
N TRP A 145 -10.54 21.36 -4.22
CA TRP A 145 -9.58 22.33 -4.75
C TRP A 145 -8.20 22.25 -4.07
N GLN A 146 -8.07 21.53 -2.95
CA GLN A 146 -6.86 21.51 -2.15
C GLN A 146 -5.86 20.45 -2.66
N PRO A 147 -4.61 20.80 -2.97
CA PRO A 147 -3.56 19.84 -3.30
C PRO A 147 -3.33 18.87 -2.14
N LEU A 148 -3.44 17.56 -2.35
CA LEU A 148 -3.13 16.58 -1.32
C LEU A 148 -1.61 16.44 -1.18
N VAL A 149 -1.09 16.52 0.04
CA VAL A 149 0.35 16.41 0.31
C VAL A 149 0.57 15.47 1.48
N SER A 150 1.55 14.58 1.35
CA SER A 150 1.98 13.62 2.38
C SER A 150 3.47 13.83 2.72
N THR A 151 3.92 13.10 3.73
CA THR A 151 5.34 12.96 4.10
C THR A 151 5.62 11.53 4.52
N PHE A 152 6.88 11.12 4.41
CA PHE A 152 7.41 10.03 5.21
C PHE A 152 8.11 10.64 6.43
N GLU A 153 7.52 10.41 7.60
CA GLU A 153 7.94 10.98 8.88
C GLU A 153 8.03 12.52 8.84
N GLY A 154 8.91 13.13 9.66
CA GLY A 154 9.06 14.58 9.76
C GLY A 154 8.34 15.25 10.92
N VAL A 155 7.95 14.51 11.96
CA VAL A 155 7.27 15.04 13.16
C VAL A 155 8.05 16.18 13.81
N GLY A 156 9.39 16.11 13.81
CA GLY A 156 10.26 17.18 14.33
C GLY A 156 10.12 18.51 13.58
N SER A 157 9.61 18.49 12.34
CA SER A 157 9.31 19.67 11.52
C SER A 157 7.81 19.96 11.43
N ALA A 158 6.97 19.34 12.26
CA ALA A 158 5.51 19.46 12.15
C ALA A 158 5.02 20.92 12.23
N GLN A 159 5.65 21.76 13.06
CA GLN A 159 5.23 23.16 13.23
C GLN A 159 5.36 24.02 11.96
N ASP A 160 6.28 23.66 11.04
CA ASP A 160 6.42 24.36 9.76
C ASP A 160 5.16 24.24 8.90
N TRP A 161 4.39 23.16 9.08
CA TRP A 161 3.19 22.89 8.29
C TRP A 161 2.04 23.86 8.54
N HIS A 162 2.04 24.61 9.66
CA HIS A 162 1.09 25.72 9.81
C HIS A 162 1.28 26.77 8.71
N GLU A 163 2.52 27.18 8.45
CA GLU A 163 2.82 28.17 7.42
C GLU A 163 2.78 27.57 6.01
N ILE A 164 3.29 26.36 5.81
CA ILE A 164 3.23 25.67 4.51
C ILE A 164 1.78 25.59 4.03
N LYS A 165 0.86 25.14 4.90
CA LYS A 165 -0.57 25.05 4.56
C LYS A 165 -1.17 26.44 4.30
N ALA A 166 -0.86 27.43 5.13
CA ALA A 166 -1.38 28.79 4.94
C ALA A 166 -0.94 29.41 3.60
N ARG A 167 0.27 29.11 3.14
CA ARG A 167 0.86 29.64 1.90
C ARG A 167 0.44 28.89 0.64
N THR A 168 0.17 27.60 0.75
CA THR A 168 -0.07 26.71 -0.41
C THR A 168 -1.53 26.26 -0.53
N GLY A 169 -2.32 26.34 0.54
CA GLY A 169 -3.69 25.83 0.59
C GLY A 169 -3.78 24.29 0.56
N CYS A 170 -2.67 23.58 0.77
CA CYS A 170 -2.64 22.12 0.70
C CYS A 170 -3.50 21.44 1.77
N PHE A 171 -3.99 20.25 1.45
CA PHE A 171 -4.56 19.30 2.39
C PHE A 171 -3.45 18.36 2.85
N PHE A 172 -3.07 18.44 4.12
CA PHE A 172 -1.89 17.77 4.65
C PHE A 172 -2.23 16.47 5.37
N MET A 173 -1.72 15.35 4.85
CA MET A 173 -1.99 14.00 5.35
C MET A 173 -0.69 13.19 5.46
N PRO A 174 0.13 13.44 6.49
CA PRO A 174 1.44 12.82 6.64
C PRO A 174 1.38 11.38 7.14
N SER A 175 2.47 10.64 6.92
CA SER A 175 2.82 9.49 7.76
C SER A 175 3.73 9.94 8.91
N PHE A 176 3.12 10.24 10.05
CA PHE A 176 3.80 10.41 11.34
C PHE A 176 3.71 9.11 12.16
N SER A 177 3.99 7.99 11.50
CA SER A 177 3.75 6.66 12.05
C SER A 177 4.62 6.36 13.27
N SER A 178 5.84 6.93 13.32
CA SER A 178 6.78 6.78 14.45
C SER A 178 6.24 7.23 15.81
N VAL A 179 5.27 8.15 15.84
CA VAL A 179 4.68 8.66 17.09
C VAL A 179 3.27 8.15 17.36
N GLY A 180 2.68 7.41 16.40
CA GLY A 180 1.30 6.93 16.46
C GLY A 180 0.25 8.02 16.26
N ALA A 181 -1.00 7.61 16.01
CA ALA A 181 -2.08 8.49 15.58
C ALA A 181 -2.43 9.61 16.58
N GLU A 182 -2.50 9.31 17.88
CA GLU A 182 -2.82 10.31 18.91
C GLU A 182 -1.82 11.47 18.93
N ASN A 183 -0.52 11.15 19.02
CA ASN A 183 0.53 12.15 19.07
C ASN A 183 0.65 12.89 17.73
N ALA A 184 0.44 12.18 16.60
CA ALA A 184 0.41 12.81 15.29
C ALA A 184 -0.70 13.87 15.19
N LEU A 185 -1.90 13.60 15.74
CA LEU A 185 -2.97 14.61 15.79
C LEU A 185 -2.68 15.74 16.78
N ALA A 186 -2.02 15.44 17.90
CA ALA A 186 -1.63 16.42 18.91
C ALA A 186 -0.67 17.50 18.37
N THR A 187 -0.02 17.26 17.23
CA THR A 187 0.78 18.28 16.53
C THR A 187 -0.05 19.48 16.05
N GLY A 188 -1.36 19.31 15.85
CA GLY A 188 -2.28 20.38 15.45
C GLY A 188 -2.22 20.80 13.98
N VAL A 189 -1.41 20.13 13.13
CA VAL A 189 -1.21 20.53 11.72
C VAL A 189 -1.86 19.61 10.69
N THR A 190 -2.29 18.41 11.08
CA THR A 190 -2.73 17.35 10.16
C THR A 190 -4.22 17.45 9.83
N ASP A 191 -4.56 17.31 8.55
CA ASP A 191 -5.96 17.26 8.07
C ASP A 191 -6.49 15.83 7.96
N GLY A 192 -5.60 14.84 7.89
CA GLY A 192 -5.83 13.40 7.97
C GLY A 192 -4.52 12.71 8.35
N LEU A 193 -4.50 11.38 8.38
CA LEU A 193 -3.25 10.64 8.59
C LEU A 193 -3.11 9.47 7.61
N PHE A 194 -1.87 9.22 7.22
CA PHE A 194 -1.44 8.01 6.54
C PHE A 194 -0.69 7.12 7.54
N SER A 195 -1.05 5.83 7.61
CA SER A 195 -0.28 4.84 8.37
C SER A 195 0.69 4.14 7.43
N TRP A 196 2.00 4.17 7.72
CA TRP A 196 3.04 3.44 6.97
C TRP A 196 3.04 1.95 7.26
N ALA A 197 2.39 1.50 8.33
CA ALA A 197 2.40 0.12 8.76
C ALA A 197 1.56 -0.76 7.81
N ALA A 198 2.26 -1.44 6.89
CA ALA A 198 1.70 -2.31 5.87
C ALA A 198 1.94 -3.81 6.13
N TRP A 199 2.78 -4.15 7.12
CA TRP A 199 3.25 -5.51 7.37
C TRP A 199 2.89 -5.99 8.79
N PRO A 200 2.69 -7.31 8.99
CA PRO A 200 2.36 -7.88 10.29
C PRO A 200 3.48 -7.68 11.32
N HIS A 201 3.09 -7.65 12.59
CA HIS A 201 4.05 -7.62 13.69
C HIS A 201 4.43 -9.04 14.13
N GLY A 202 5.72 -9.32 14.33
CA GLY A 202 6.17 -10.64 14.78
C GLY A 202 6.04 -11.70 13.68
N ASN A 203 5.57 -12.89 14.06
CA ASN A 203 5.26 -13.99 13.13
C ASN A 203 3.75 -14.13 12.88
N SER A 204 3.00 -13.03 12.97
CA SER A 204 1.56 -13.04 12.72
C SER A 204 1.26 -13.05 11.21
N ARG A 205 0.19 -13.75 10.80
CA ARG A 205 -0.27 -13.79 9.40
C ARG A 205 -0.79 -12.42 8.94
N LYS A 206 -1.54 -11.72 9.81
CA LYS A 206 -2.28 -10.49 9.49
C LYS A 206 -1.77 -9.29 10.26
N VAL A 207 -2.02 -8.10 9.72
CA VAL A 207 -1.77 -6.84 10.43
C VAL A 207 -2.67 -6.78 11.66
N GLU A 208 -2.16 -6.26 12.78
CA GLU A 208 -2.93 -6.21 14.02
C GLU A 208 -4.17 -5.29 13.87
N PRO A 209 -5.40 -5.77 14.13
CA PRO A 209 -6.61 -4.96 13.97
C PRO A 209 -6.63 -3.67 14.79
N GLY A 210 -5.90 -3.65 15.92
CA GLY A 210 -5.78 -2.49 16.79
C GLY A 210 -5.09 -1.29 16.13
N LEU A 211 -4.24 -1.52 15.13
CA LEU A 211 -3.53 -0.46 14.41
C LEU A 211 -4.51 0.46 13.67
N ASP A 212 -5.26 -0.08 12.71
CA ASP A 212 -6.19 0.71 11.90
C ASP A 212 -7.34 1.26 12.76
N ALA A 213 -7.80 0.48 13.75
CA ALA A 213 -8.80 0.93 14.71
C ALA A 213 -8.34 2.16 15.50
N SER A 214 -7.05 2.22 15.89
CA SER A 214 -6.46 3.38 16.57
C SER A 214 -6.49 4.62 15.68
N TYR A 215 -6.01 4.53 14.43
CA TYR A 215 -6.05 5.66 13.49
C TYR A 215 -7.47 6.18 13.31
N ARG A 216 -8.43 5.29 13.03
CA ARG A 216 -9.84 5.67 12.85
C ARG A 216 -10.46 6.27 14.11
N HIS A 217 -10.12 5.75 15.30
CA HIS A 217 -10.61 6.27 16.56
C HIS A 217 -10.18 7.73 16.76
N PHE A 218 -8.89 8.01 16.59
CA PHE A 218 -8.34 9.35 16.82
C PHE A 218 -8.74 10.35 15.73
N LEU A 219 -8.79 9.94 14.46
CA LEU A 219 -9.22 10.79 13.35
C LEU A 219 -10.71 11.18 13.45
N GLY A 220 -11.53 10.31 14.06
CA GLY A 220 -12.96 10.50 14.17
C GLY A 220 -13.65 10.54 12.79
N PRO A 221 -14.92 10.97 12.72
CA PRO A 221 -15.71 10.91 11.48
C PRO A 221 -15.39 12.01 10.46
N HIS A 222 -14.44 12.91 10.76
CA HIS A 222 -14.25 14.16 10.01
C HIS A 222 -12.90 14.26 9.29
N ARG A 223 -11.95 13.37 9.57
CA ARG A 223 -10.63 13.37 8.95
C ARG A 223 -10.39 12.04 8.23
N PRO A 224 -9.84 12.07 6.99
CA PRO A 224 -9.63 10.86 6.23
C PRO A 224 -8.49 10.03 6.82
N TYR A 225 -8.64 8.71 6.72
CA TYR A 225 -7.58 7.74 6.93
C TYR A 225 -7.06 7.23 5.58
N MET A 226 -5.74 7.27 5.40
CA MET A 226 -5.06 6.56 4.33
C MET A 226 -4.40 5.31 4.91
N VAL A 227 -4.83 4.15 4.43
CA VAL A 227 -4.31 2.85 4.84
C VAL A 227 -3.17 2.40 3.91
N ALA A 228 -2.14 1.78 4.46
CA ALA A 228 -1.10 1.13 3.66
C ALA A 228 -1.46 -0.33 3.30
N VAL A 229 -1.06 -0.75 2.10
CA VAL A 229 -1.06 -2.14 1.65
C VAL A 229 0.24 -2.44 0.92
N SER A 230 0.84 -3.59 1.17
CA SER A 230 2.10 -4.01 0.56
C SER A 230 2.09 -5.52 0.33
N PRO A 231 2.63 -6.03 -0.79
CA PRO A 231 2.58 -7.47 -1.07
C PRO A 231 3.67 -8.27 -0.33
N TRP A 232 4.81 -7.64 -0.04
CA TRP A 232 6.02 -8.33 0.42
C TRP A 232 6.95 -7.37 1.17
N PHE A 233 8.01 -7.87 1.81
CA PHE A 233 9.13 -7.04 2.26
C PHE A 233 10.40 -7.85 2.43
N TYR A 234 11.48 -7.41 1.79
CA TYR A 234 12.83 -7.90 2.06
C TYR A 234 13.86 -6.85 1.63
N THR A 235 14.83 -6.59 2.50
CA THR A 235 15.91 -5.66 2.26
C THR A 235 17.23 -6.22 2.79
N ASN A 236 18.32 -6.02 2.06
CA ASN A 236 19.70 -6.20 2.52
C ASN A 236 20.58 -5.13 1.89
N LEU A 237 20.64 -3.98 2.56
CA LEU A 237 21.31 -2.75 2.13
C LEU A 237 22.18 -2.22 3.29
N PRO A 238 23.40 -2.75 3.45
CA PRO A 238 24.33 -2.39 4.52
C PRO A 238 24.59 -0.90 4.70
N THR A 239 24.64 -0.11 3.62
CA THR A 239 24.86 1.35 3.70
C THR A 239 23.82 2.04 4.59
N TRP A 240 22.58 1.55 4.59
CA TRP A 240 21.47 2.11 5.37
C TRP A 240 21.14 1.32 6.63
N ASN A 241 22.02 0.38 7.02
CA ASN A 241 21.79 -0.52 8.16
C ASN A 241 20.46 -1.29 8.05
N LYS A 242 20.10 -1.69 6.81
CA LYS A 242 18.90 -2.46 6.53
C LYS A 242 19.25 -3.90 6.17
N ASN A 243 18.73 -4.88 6.90
CA ASN A 243 18.89 -6.30 6.60
C ASN A 243 17.83 -7.16 7.30
N TRP A 244 16.60 -7.14 6.81
CA TRP A 244 15.51 -7.92 7.38
C TRP A 244 14.43 -8.26 6.35
N ALA A 245 13.55 -9.19 6.73
CA ALA A 245 12.31 -9.49 6.03
C ALA A 245 11.12 -9.44 7.02
N TRP A 246 9.92 -9.16 6.51
CA TRP A 246 8.68 -9.34 7.25
C TRP A 246 7.87 -10.49 6.65
N LYS A 247 6.99 -11.09 7.46
CA LYS A 247 6.08 -12.11 6.98
C LYS A 247 5.18 -11.51 5.90
N GLY A 248 5.22 -12.10 4.71
CA GLY A 248 4.53 -11.58 3.52
C GLY A 248 3.73 -12.62 2.76
N ASP A 249 3.78 -13.90 3.16
CA ASP A 249 3.25 -15.00 2.35
C ASP A 249 1.80 -14.80 1.92
N ASP A 250 0.93 -14.46 2.87
CA ASP A 250 -0.51 -14.30 2.65
C ASP A 250 -0.96 -12.82 2.71
N LEU A 251 0.01 -11.91 2.95
CA LEU A 251 -0.23 -10.51 3.30
C LEU A 251 -1.05 -9.76 2.25
N TRP A 252 -0.74 -9.97 0.96
CA TRP A 252 -1.44 -9.26 -0.12
C TRP A 252 -2.93 -9.55 -0.12
N ASN A 253 -3.32 -10.83 0.02
CA ASN A 253 -4.73 -11.22 0.10
C ASN A 253 -5.39 -10.67 1.37
N ASP A 254 -4.75 -10.91 2.52
CA ASP A 254 -5.33 -10.59 3.81
C ASP A 254 -5.55 -9.10 3.97
N ARG A 255 -4.55 -8.29 3.59
CA ARG A 255 -4.62 -6.84 3.70
C ARG A 255 -5.65 -6.23 2.76
N TRP A 256 -5.81 -6.77 1.54
CA TRP A 256 -6.90 -6.32 0.65
C TRP A 256 -8.29 -6.68 1.21
N ASN A 257 -8.46 -7.85 1.82
CA ASN A 257 -9.72 -8.21 2.47
C ASN A 257 -10.03 -7.29 3.67
N GLU A 258 -9.04 -6.96 4.50
CA GLU A 258 -9.18 -5.97 5.58
C GLU A 258 -9.58 -4.58 5.03
N ILE A 259 -9.02 -4.16 3.90
CA ILE A 259 -9.36 -2.89 3.24
C ILE A 259 -10.78 -2.90 2.70
N LEU A 260 -11.23 -4.02 2.13
CA LEU A 260 -12.60 -4.17 1.64
C LEU A 260 -13.62 -4.13 2.78
N GLU A 261 -13.29 -4.68 3.95
CA GLU A 261 -14.13 -4.60 5.15
C GLU A 261 -14.12 -3.17 5.74
N MET A 262 -12.94 -2.56 5.86
CA MET A 262 -12.75 -1.26 6.50
C MET A 262 -13.25 -0.09 5.64
N ARG A 263 -13.10 -0.20 4.32
CA ARG A 263 -13.40 0.82 3.29
C ARG A 263 -12.93 2.24 3.62
N PRO A 264 -11.63 2.46 3.94
CA PRO A 264 -11.10 3.78 4.30
C PRO A 264 -11.19 4.78 3.14
N GLU A 265 -10.97 6.06 3.43
CA GLU A 265 -11.02 7.13 2.44
C GLU A 265 -9.96 6.97 1.36
N TYR A 266 -8.74 6.55 1.74
CA TYR A 266 -7.66 6.34 0.79
C TYR A 266 -6.90 5.05 1.07
N VAL A 267 -6.32 4.47 0.03
CA VAL A 267 -5.37 3.36 0.09
C VAL A 267 -4.07 3.81 -0.57
N GLN A 268 -2.92 3.51 0.03
CA GLN A 268 -1.63 3.66 -0.62
C GLN A 268 -0.94 2.30 -0.69
N ILE A 269 -0.70 1.83 -1.92
CA ILE A 269 0.13 0.67 -2.21
C ILE A 269 1.59 1.05 -1.99
N ILE A 270 2.27 0.34 -1.12
CA ILE A 270 3.71 0.45 -0.85
C ILE A 270 4.35 -0.80 -1.45
N SER A 271 4.90 -0.74 -2.67
CA SER A 271 5.13 0.45 -3.52
C SER A 271 5.03 0.11 -5.02
N TRP A 272 5.14 1.12 -5.88
CA TRP A 272 5.30 0.93 -7.31
C TRP A 272 6.72 0.46 -7.67
N ASN A 273 7.77 1.09 -7.16
CA ASN A 273 9.14 0.90 -7.63
C ASN A 273 10.22 0.98 -6.54
N ASP A 274 9.90 0.67 -5.28
CA ASP A 274 10.94 0.54 -4.25
C ASP A 274 11.60 -0.85 -4.31
N PHE A 275 12.60 -0.97 -5.18
CA PHE A 275 13.32 -2.23 -5.40
C PHE A 275 14.21 -2.62 -4.23
N GLY A 276 14.70 -1.65 -3.44
CA GLY A 276 15.58 -1.91 -2.30
C GLY A 276 14.88 -2.56 -1.10
N GLU A 277 13.54 -2.54 -1.09
CA GLU A 277 12.73 -3.16 -0.03
C GLU A 277 11.83 -4.28 -0.54
N SER A 278 12.01 -4.68 -1.81
CA SER A 278 11.36 -5.83 -2.44
C SER A 278 9.83 -5.84 -2.35
N HIS A 279 9.20 -4.67 -2.34
CA HIS A 279 7.74 -4.56 -2.21
C HIS A 279 7.08 -3.81 -3.38
N TYR A 280 7.77 -3.77 -4.52
CA TYR A 280 7.32 -3.12 -5.73
C TYR A 280 6.21 -3.92 -6.43
N ILE A 281 5.34 -3.26 -7.19
CA ILE A 281 4.36 -3.90 -8.09
C ILE A 281 4.48 -3.39 -9.55
N GLY A 282 5.39 -2.44 -9.78
CA GLY A 282 5.76 -1.95 -11.10
C GLY A 282 6.63 -2.94 -11.86
N PRO A 283 6.85 -2.71 -13.17
CA PRO A 283 7.72 -3.55 -13.97
C PRO A 283 9.18 -3.45 -13.52
N LEU A 284 9.92 -4.54 -13.68
CA LEU A 284 11.38 -4.50 -13.54
C LEU A 284 11.96 -3.57 -14.62
N HIS A 285 12.84 -2.67 -14.20
CA HIS A 285 13.51 -1.74 -15.10
C HIS A 285 14.93 -1.48 -14.60
N GLU A 286 15.94 -1.92 -15.36
CA GLU A 286 17.33 -1.94 -14.89
C GLU A 286 17.88 -0.55 -14.48
N LYS A 287 17.44 0.52 -15.15
CA LYS A 287 17.75 1.91 -14.77
C LYS A 287 17.35 2.29 -13.33
N GLN A 288 16.48 1.52 -12.69
CA GLN A 288 15.99 1.78 -11.34
C GLN A 288 16.73 1.00 -10.25
N PHE A 289 17.74 0.21 -10.62
CA PHE A 289 18.45 -0.70 -9.69
C PHE A 289 19.64 -0.05 -8.97
N GLY A 290 19.82 1.27 -9.05
CA GLY A 290 20.92 1.98 -8.40
C GLY A 290 21.02 1.72 -6.88
N ALA A 291 19.89 1.44 -6.23
CA ALA A 291 19.83 1.15 -4.79
C ALA A 291 20.74 -0.02 -4.35
N PHE A 292 20.98 -1.04 -5.20
CA PHE A 292 21.84 -2.17 -4.84
C PHE A 292 23.32 -1.80 -4.81
N GLU A 293 23.75 -0.91 -5.72
CA GLU A 293 25.12 -0.40 -5.74
C GLU A 293 25.35 0.56 -4.56
N TYR A 294 24.51 1.58 -4.40
CA TYR A 294 24.62 2.56 -3.31
C TYR A 294 24.44 1.92 -1.93
N GLY A 295 23.48 1.01 -1.82
CA GLY A 295 23.15 0.25 -0.63
C GLY A 295 24.19 -0.81 -0.26
N LYS A 296 25.12 -1.14 -1.17
CA LYS A 296 26.11 -2.22 -1.05
C LYS A 296 25.46 -3.59 -0.78
N ALA A 297 24.37 -3.89 -1.50
CA ALA A 297 23.72 -5.18 -1.41
C ALA A 297 24.72 -6.31 -1.76
N PRO A 298 24.64 -7.49 -1.14
CA PRO A 298 25.52 -8.61 -1.46
C PRO A 298 25.35 -9.08 -2.92
N PHE A 299 24.13 -8.97 -3.45
CA PHE A 299 23.78 -9.18 -4.86
C PHE A 299 22.48 -8.43 -5.16
N ASN A 300 22.14 -8.29 -6.44
CA ASN A 300 20.86 -7.73 -6.86
C ASN A 300 19.75 -8.78 -6.68
N TYR A 301 19.01 -8.70 -5.57
CA TYR A 301 17.93 -9.64 -5.23
C TYR A 301 16.60 -9.38 -5.97
N VAL A 302 16.53 -8.38 -6.85
CA VAL A 302 15.37 -8.15 -7.74
C VAL A 302 15.60 -8.60 -9.18
N GLN A 303 16.84 -8.95 -9.55
CA GLN A 303 17.19 -9.50 -10.85
C GLN A 303 16.33 -10.75 -11.13
N ASP A 304 15.55 -10.73 -12.21
CA ASP A 304 14.66 -11.82 -12.62
C ASP A 304 13.62 -12.25 -11.55
N MET A 305 13.17 -11.29 -10.73
CA MET A 305 12.12 -11.44 -9.72
C MET A 305 10.94 -10.52 -10.02
N PRO A 306 10.17 -10.73 -11.11
CA PRO A 306 9.03 -9.88 -11.43
C PRO A 306 7.99 -9.90 -10.31
N HIS A 307 7.42 -8.74 -9.99
CA HIS A 307 6.33 -8.56 -9.03
C HIS A 307 5.05 -8.02 -9.66
N ASP A 308 5.09 -7.71 -10.96
CA ASP A 308 3.97 -7.11 -11.69
C ASP A 308 2.74 -8.02 -11.78
N GLY A 309 2.89 -9.34 -11.59
CA GLY A 309 1.79 -10.28 -11.46
C GLY A 309 0.80 -9.94 -10.34
N TRP A 310 1.23 -9.28 -9.26
CA TRP A 310 0.31 -8.82 -8.20
C TRP A 310 -0.68 -7.76 -8.67
N ARG A 311 -0.43 -7.09 -9.81
CA ARG A 311 -1.37 -6.13 -10.41
C ARG A 311 -2.59 -6.80 -11.03
N LEU A 312 -2.55 -8.10 -11.33
CA LEU A 312 -3.64 -8.82 -12.01
C LEU A 312 -4.98 -8.67 -11.28
N LEU A 313 -4.97 -8.70 -9.95
CA LEU A 313 -6.19 -8.65 -9.12
C LEU A 313 -6.65 -7.21 -8.81
N LEU A 314 -5.78 -6.22 -9.00
CA LEU A 314 -6.02 -4.85 -8.55
C LEU A 314 -7.26 -4.20 -9.18
N PRO A 315 -7.53 -4.30 -10.50
CA PRO A 315 -8.73 -3.69 -11.08
C PRO A 315 -10.01 -4.12 -10.37
N PHE A 316 -10.14 -5.43 -10.09
CA PHE A 316 -11.30 -5.96 -9.37
C PHE A 316 -11.35 -5.48 -7.92
N LEU A 317 -10.23 -5.59 -7.19
CA LEU A 317 -10.17 -5.23 -5.76
C LEU A 317 -10.41 -3.73 -5.56
N ILE A 318 -9.82 -2.89 -6.41
CA ILE A 318 -9.96 -1.43 -6.36
C ILE A 318 -11.39 -1.01 -6.72
N ASP A 319 -12.00 -1.58 -7.76
CA ASP A 319 -13.39 -1.27 -8.11
C ASP A 319 -14.34 -1.69 -7.00
N LEU A 320 -14.12 -2.87 -6.41
CA LEU A 320 -14.93 -3.38 -5.31
C LEU A 320 -14.80 -2.47 -4.08
N TYR A 321 -13.58 -2.04 -3.76
CA TYR A 321 -13.30 -1.07 -2.68
C TYR A 321 -14.01 0.28 -2.91
N LYS A 322 -13.87 0.86 -4.10
CA LYS A 322 -14.39 2.20 -4.42
C LYS A 322 -15.90 2.19 -4.52
N TYR A 323 -16.47 1.25 -5.27
CA TYR A 323 -17.88 1.28 -5.68
C TYR A 323 -18.76 0.30 -4.88
N GLY A 324 -18.16 -0.61 -4.12
CA GLY A 324 -18.89 -1.69 -3.45
C GLY A 324 -19.34 -2.80 -4.40
N THR A 325 -19.00 -2.70 -5.69
CA THR A 325 -19.31 -3.69 -6.72
C THR A 325 -18.20 -3.71 -7.76
N ALA A 326 -17.88 -4.89 -8.29
CA ALA A 326 -16.88 -5.05 -9.34
C ALA A 326 -17.28 -6.14 -10.33
N ALA A 327 -17.02 -5.91 -11.61
CA ALA A 327 -17.23 -6.90 -12.65
C ALA A 327 -15.96 -7.74 -12.85
N ILE A 328 -16.15 -9.02 -13.13
CA ILE A 328 -15.10 -9.93 -13.58
C ILE A 328 -15.33 -10.17 -15.06
N HIS A 329 -14.42 -9.67 -15.90
CA HIS A 329 -14.46 -9.86 -17.35
C HIS A 329 -13.54 -10.99 -17.84
N ARG A 330 -12.61 -11.40 -16.98
CA ARG A 330 -11.63 -12.44 -17.24
C ARG A 330 -11.18 -13.01 -15.91
N GLU A 331 -11.15 -14.32 -15.82
CA GLU A 331 -10.56 -15.02 -14.68
C GLU A 331 -9.05 -15.06 -14.81
N GLY A 332 -8.36 -15.24 -13.69
CA GLY A 332 -6.91 -15.36 -13.71
C GLY A 332 -6.35 -15.81 -12.38
N VAL A 333 -5.09 -16.19 -12.39
CA VAL A 333 -4.34 -16.64 -11.22
C VAL A 333 -3.03 -15.87 -11.15
N VAL A 334 -2.68 -15.44 -9.94
CA VAL A 334 -1.36 -14.95 -9.56
C VAL A 334 -0.77 -15.95 -8.58
N THR A 335 0.53 -16.22 -8.68
CA THR A 335 1.27 -17.08 -7.76
C THR A 335 2.60 -16.48 -7.41
N TRP A 336 3.05 -16.69 -6.18
CA TRP A 336 4.35 -16.25 -5.72
C TRP A 336 4.97 -17.22 -4.72
N TYR A 337 6.30 -17.23 -4.70
CA TYR A 337 7.11 -18.08 -3.83
C TYR A 337 8.57 -17.63 -3.84
N ARG A 338 9.34 -18.03 -2.82
CA ARG A 338 10.80 -17.89 -2.83
C ARG A 338 11.42 -18.95 -3.74
N LEU A 339 12.46 -18.59 -4.50
CA LEU A 339 13.12 -19.52 -5.41
C LEU A 339 14.02 -20.56 -4.71
N HIS A 340 14.23 -20.42 -3.40
CA HIS A 340 15.03 -21.37 -2.62
C HIS A 340 14.32 -21.70 -1.31
N PRO A 341 14.39 -22.97 -0.84
CA PRO A 341 14.00 -23.33 0.51
C PRO A 341 14.70 -22.45 1.55
N GLY A 342 14.06 -22.17 2.69
CA GLY A 342 14.57 -21.26 3.72
C GLY A 342 15.97 -21.64 4.24
N HIS A 343 16.30 -22.92 4.21
CA HIS A 343 17.59 -23.47 4.68
C HIS A 343 18.55 -23.88 3.55
N ALA A 344 18.31 -23.48 2.29
CA ALA A 344 19.19 -23.84 1.16
C ALA A 344 20.55 -23.13 1.16
N GLY A 345 20.64 -21.95 1.79
CA GLY A 345 21.86 -21.14 1.88
C GLY A 345 21.91 -20.35 3.19
N ASP A 346 22.95 -19.54 3.34
CA ASP A 346 23.09 -18.64 4.48
C ASP A 346 22.02 -17.53 4.42
N SER A 347 21.55 -17.04 5.57
CA SER A 347 20.57 -15.94 5.58
C SER A 347 21.17 -14.60 5.12
N GLY A 348 22.50 -14.48 4.99
CA GLY A 348 23.20 -13.24 4.68
C GLY A 348 23.15 -12.24 5.85
N GLY A 349 22.97 -12.74 7.07
CA GLY A 349 22.67 -11.93 8.25
C GLY A 349 21.25 -11.34 8.27
N THR A 350 20.40 -11.67 7.29
CA THR A 350 19.00 -11.24 7.26
C THR A 350 18.28 -11.79 8.49
N THR A 351 17.60 -10.94 9.23
CA THR A 351 16.69 -11.34 10.30
C THR A 351 15.24 -11.38 9.80
N GLY A 352 14.44 -12.28 10.35
CA GLY A 352 13.00 -12.09 10.36
C GLY A 352 12.69 -10.98 11.36
N ASN A 353 12.01 -9.93 10.92
CA ASN A 353 11.75 -8.68 11.65
C ASN A 353 13.01 -7.86 11.96
N THR A 354 12.81 -6.66 12.53
CA THR A 354 13.89 -5.73 12.87
C THR A 354 13.73 -5.14 14.27
N SER A 355 14.86 -5.06 14.99
CA SER A 355 14.93 -4.42 16.30
C SER A 355 14.80 -2.90 16.22
N SER A 356 15.06 -2.29 15.05
CA SER A 356 14.81 -0.86 14.84
C SER A 356 13.34 -0.48 15.04
N HIS A 357 12.43 -1.44 14.89
CA HIS A 357 11.00 -1.27 15.11
C HIS A 357 10.52 -1.91 16.43
N GLY A 358 11.45 -2.26 17.33
CA GLY A 358 11.15 -2.85 18.62
C GLY A 358 10.59 -4.27 18.57
N GLN A 359 10.81 -4.99 17.46
CA GLN A 359 10.24 -6.33 17.24
C GLN A 359 11.17 -7.43 17.76
N GLU A 360 10.57 -8.56 18.15
CA GLU A 360 11.29 -9.82 18.34
C GLU A 360 11.88 -10.29 17.01
N LEU A 361 13.15 -10.70 17.07
CA LEU A 361 13.89 -11.19 15.91
C LEU A 361 13.72 -12.70 15.77
N PHE A 362 13.47 -13.14 14.54
CA PHE A 362 13.42 -14.54 14.14
C PHE A 362 14.52 -14.82 13.13
N HIS A 363 14.82 -16.09 12.89
CA HIS A 363 15.44 -16.48 11.65
C HIS A 363 14.42 -16.27 10.50
N PRO A 364 14.80 -15.75 9.34
CA PRO A 364 13.86 -15.46 8.25
C PRO A 364 13.07 -16.70 7.77
N ALA A 365 13.69 -17.90 7.81
CA ALA A 365 13.00 -19.16 7.52
C ALA A 365 11.85 -19.52 8.49
N GLU A 366 11.79 -18.92 9.68
CA GLU A 366 10.71 -19.16 10.66
C GLU A 366 9.46 -18.33 10.34
N ILE A 367 9.60 -17.24 9.59
CA ILE A 367 8.49 -16.34 9.26
C ILE A 367 8.09 -16.39 7.78
N MET A 368 9.04 -16.71 6.89
CA MET A 368 8.83 -16.84 5.45
C MET A 368 8.73 -18.32 5.10
N GLU A 369 7.53 -18.82 4.84
CA GLU A 369 7.30 -20.25 4.73
C GLU A 369 7.79 -20.83 3.39
N ASP A 370 8.18 -22.11 3.38
CA ASP A 370 8.52 -22.84 2.17
C ASP A 370 7.23 -23.33 1.49
N LYS A 371 6.49 -22.40 0.88
CA LYS A 371 5.21 -22.66 0.21
C LYS A 371 5.06 -21.89 -1.11
N VAL A 372 4.28 -22.47 -2.03
CA VAL A 372 3.79 -21.81 -3.24
C VAL A 372 2.43 -21.23 -2.93
N VAL A 373 2.34 -19.91 -2.91
CA VAL A 373 1.09 -19.18 -2.65
C VAL A 373 0.44 -18.82 -3.96
N TYR A 374 -0.90 -18.80 -3.99
CA TYR A 374 -1.66 -18.40 -5.15
C TYR A 374 -2.94 -17.67 -4.77
N SER A 375 -3.39 -16.80 -5.66
CA SER A 375 -4.71 -16.16 -5.59
C SER A 375 -5.35 -16.13 -6.96
N ALA A 376 -6.63 -16.44 -7.04
CA ALA A 376 -7.35 -16.56 -8.30
C ALA A 376 -8.62 -15.71 -8.30
N LEU A 377 -8.77 -14.83 -9.29
CA LEU A 377 -10.02 -14.11 -9.53
C LEU A 377 -10.95 -15.02 -10.34
N LEU A 378 -12.06 -15.44 -9.75
CA LEU A 378 -12.94 -16.47 -10.30
C LEU A 378 -14.41 -16.04 -10.30
N THR A 379 -15.14 -16.47 -11.33
CA THR A 379 -16.60 -16.29 -11.47
C THR A 379 -17.41 -17.40 -10.80
N GLY A 380 -16.75 -18.33 -10.10
CA GLY A 380 -17.36 -19.47 -9.43
C GLY A 380 -16.30 -20.46 -8.94
N PRO A 381 -16.68 -21.46 -8.13
CA PRO A 381 -15.75 -22.44 -7.58
C PRO A 381 -14.87 -23.10 -8.66
N ALA A 382 -13.62 -23.32 -8.31
CA ALA A 382 -12.61 -24.00 -9.12
C ALA A 382 -11.70 -24.82 -8.19
N SER A 383 -10.99 -25.81 -8.74
CA SER A 383 -9.89 -26.47 -8.04
C SER A 383 -8.55 -25.94 -8.54
N VAL A 384 -7.49 -26.18 -7.77
CA VAL A 384 -6.13 -25.76 -8.10
C VAL A 384 -5.20 -26.93 -7.90
N SER A 385 -4.27 -27.10 -8.83
CA SER A 385 -3.19 -28.08 -8.73
C SER A 385 -1.86 -27.38 -8.88
N VAL A 386 -0.86 -27.78 -8.09
CA VAL A 386 0.49 -27.23 -8.14
C VAL A 386 1.48 -28.36 -8.35
N SER A 387 2.23 -28.31 -9.47
CA SER A 387 3.35 -29.20 -9.72
C SER A 387 4.65 -28.56 -9.26
N ILE A 388 5.49 -29.29 -8.52
CA ILE A 388 6.87 -28.88 -8.19
C ILE A 388 7.80 -30.02 -8.62
N GLY A 389 8.70 -29.75 -9.56
CA GLY A 389 9.62 -30.76 -10.10
C GLY A 389 8.91 -31.92 -10.81
N GLY A 390 7.73 -31.67 -11.37
CA GLY A 390 6.89 -32.69 -12.05
C GLY A 390 5.99 -33.49 -11.11
N VAL A 391 6.04 -33.25 -9.79
CA VAL A 391 5.14 -33.90 -8.82
C VAL A 391 3.94 -33.00 -8.56
N VAL A 392 2.76 -33.45 -8.98
CA VAL A 392 1.49 -32.73 -8.82
C VAL A 392 0.95 -32.89 -7.40
N GLN A 393 0.58 -31.76 -6.79
CA GLN A 393 -0.14 -31.66 -5.53
C GLN A 393 -1.52 -31.04 -5.80
N GLU A 394 -2.56 -31.62 -5.22
CA GLU A 394 -3.86 -30.94 -5.12
C GLU A 394 -3.71 -29.78 -4.13
N GLY A 395 -4.07 -28.57 -4.53
CA GLY A 395 -4.12 -27.42 -3.66
C GLY A 395 -5.50 -27.23 -3.03
N SER A 396 -5.55 -26.40 -2.00
CA SER A 396 -6.77 -26.03 -1.28
C SER A 396 -6.87 -24.53 -1.15
N TRP A 397 -8.10 -24.02 -1.15
CA TRP A 397 -8.37 -22.66 -0.73
C TRP A 397 -8.36 -22.60 0.80
N ASP A 398 -7.80 -21.54 1.36
CA ASP A 398 -7.82 -21.29 2.80
C ASP A 398 -9.27 -21.08 3.28
N ASP A 399 -9.55 -21.38 4.55
CA ASP A 399 -10.89 -21.20 5.14
C ASP A 399 -11.37 -19.74 5.04
N ASP A 400 -10.46 -18.77 5.15
CA ASP A 400 -10.70 -17.34 4.95
C ASP A 400 -10.29 -16.84 3.56
N GLY A 401 -9.91 -17.76 2.67
CA GLY A 401 -9.50 -17.51 1.30
C GLY A 401 -10.59 -17.76 0.26
N VAL A 402 -11.86 -17.94 0.65
CA VAL A 402 -12.98 -18.15 -0.28
C VAL A 402 -13.95 -16.95 -0.21
N PRO A 403 -14.26 -16.28 -1.34
CA PRO A 403 -15.11 -15.11 -1.33
C PRO A 403 -16.56 -15.50 -0.98
N SER A 404 -17.22 -14.66 -0.18
CA SER A 404 -18.65 -14.81 0.14
C SER A 404 -19.47 -14.77 -1.15
N GLY A 405 -20.28 -15.81 -1.39
CA GLY A 405 -21.06 -15.96 -2.64
C GLY A 405 -20.33 -16.65 -3.80
N GLY A 406 -19.06 -17.05 -3.62
CA GLY A 406 -18.31 -17.87 -4.57
C GLY A 406 -17.79 -17.14 -5.81
N VAL A 407 -17.96 -15.82 -5.90
CA VAL A 407 -17.44 -14.96 -6.98
C VAL A 407 -16.48 -13.95 -6.37
N GLY A 408 -15.24 -13.90 -6.86
CA GLY A 408 -14.22 -12.99 -6.35
C GLY A 408 -12.83 -13.62 -6.29
N VAL A 409 -12.00 -13.11 -5.39
CA VAL A 409 -10.63 -13.60 -5.20
C VAL A 409 -10.64 -14.78 -4.24
N TYR A 410 -10.14 -15.91 -4.74
CA TYR A 410 -9.82 -17.09 -3.96
C TYR A 410 -8.33 -17.07 -3.59
N HIS A 411 -7.95 -17.59 -2.43
CA HIS A 411 -6.58 -17.60 -1.93
C HIS A 411 -6.23 -18.94 -1.27
N GLY A 412 -4.99 -19.39 -1.46
CA GLY A 412 -4.50 -20.61 -0.85
C GLY A 412 -3.02 -20.83 -1.15
N SER A 413 -2.50 -21.96 -0.70
CA SER A 413 -1.10 -22.33 -0.91
C SER A 413 -0.90 -23.85 -0.97
N VAL A 414 0.30 -24.28 -1.36
CA VAL A 414 0.80 -25.63 -1.10
C VAL A 414 2.22 -25.57 -0.54
N PRO A 415 2.62 -26.44 0.39
CA PRO A 415 4.00 -26.50 0.84
C PRO A 415 4.94 -27.03 -0.25
N PHE A 416 6.21 -26.65 -0.19
CA PHE A 416 7.28 -27.22 -1.01
C PHE A 416 7.42 -28.71 -0.74
N ASN A 417 7.31 -29.12 0.54
CA ASN A 417 7.56 -30.49 1.01
C ASN A 417 8.91 -31.02 0.51
N ASP A 418 9.97 -30.23 0.71
CA ASP A 418 11.35 -30.51 0.30
C ASP A 418 11.55 -30.73 -1.22
N ARG A 419 10.58 -30.34 -2.05
CA ARG A 419 10.68 -30.47 -3.51
C ARG A 419 11.37 -29.27 -4.14
N THR A 420 12.12 -29.55 -5.20
CA THR A 420 12.78 -28.58 -6.07
C THR A 420 12.40 -28.85 -7.53
N GLY A 421 12.69 -27.90 -8.40
CA GLY A 421 12.39 -27.97 -9.82
C GLY A 421 11.28 -27.01 -10.24
N GLU A 422 10.87 -27.12 -11.50
CA GLU A 422 9.87 -26.26 -12.12
C GLU A 422 8.56 -26.25 -11.34
N VAL A 423 7.95 -25.05 -11.21
CA VAL A 423 6.66 -24.87 -10.56
C VAL A 423 5.60 -24.60 -11.63
N VAL A 424 4.48 -25.33 -11.59
CA VAL A 424 3.32 -25.07 -12.46
C VAL A 424 2.07 -24.99 -11.62
N VAL A 425 1.40 -23.83 -11.60
CA VAL A 425 0.13 -23.61 -10.90
C VAL A 425 -0.99 -23.58 -11.92
N THR A 426 -1.97 -24.46 -11.77
CA THR A 426 -3.10 -24.59 -12.71
C THR A 426 -4.42 -24.51 -11.98
N VAL A 427 -5.30 -23.61 -12.43
CA VAL A 427 -6.69 -23.54 -11.96
C VAL A 427 -7.58 -24.30 -12.93
N HIS A 428 -8.43 -25.17 -12.40
CA HIS A 428 -9.31 -26.05 -13.18
C HIS A 428 -10.77 -25.81 -12.86
N ARG A 429 -11.63 -25.89 -13.87
CA ARG A 429 -13.08 -25.97 -13.70
C ARG A 429 -13.67 -27.03 -14.61
N GLY A 430 -14.29 -28.04 -14.01
CA GLY A 430 -14.94 -29.12 -14.77
C GLY A 430 -13.98 -29.92 -15.67
N GLY A 431 -12.69 -30.02 -15.29
CA GLY A 431 -11.65 -30.69 -16.07
C GLY A 431 -10.94 -29.80 -17.09
N GLU A 432 -11.41 -28.57 -17.31
CA GLU A 432 -10.78 -27.59 -18.21
C GLU A 432 -9.83 -26.67 -17.44
N VAL A 433 -8.73 -26.28 -18.10
CA VAL A 433 -7.78 -25.29 -17.56
C VAL A 433 -8.36 -23.89 -17.71
N VAL A 434 -8.64 -23.23 -16.58
CA VAL A 434 -9.09 -21.84 -16.54
C VAL A 434 -7.91 -20.90 -16.79
N ALA A 435 -6.83 -21.08 -16.04
CA ALA A 435 -5.58 -20.32 -16.15
C ALA A 435 -4.41 -21.17 -15.63
N GLN A 436 -3.22 -20.96 -16.19
CA GLN A 436 -2.01 -21.68 -15.80
C GLN A 436 -0.80 -20.75 -15.80
N VAL A 437 -0.01 -20.81 -14.73
CA VAL A 437 1.28 -20.14 -14.63
C VAL A 437 2.38 -21.19 -14.65
N GLN A 438 3.31 -21.04 -15.59
CA GLN A 438 4.60 -21.74 -15.57
C GLN A 438 5.62 -20.83 -14.88
N GLY A 439 6.05 -21.24 -13.70
CA GLY A 439 6.93 -20.47 -12.84
C GLY A 439 8.39 -20.89 -12.94
N ARG A 440 9.27 -20.10 -12.32
CA ARG A 440 10.69 -20.45 -12.19
C ARG A 440 10.90 -21.65 -11.27
N SER A 441 11.95 -22.42 -11.53
CA SER A 441 12.31 -23.56 -10.69
C SER A 441 12.70 -23.14 -9.28
N ILE A 442 12.23 -23.89 -8.28
CA ILE A 442 12.78 -23.86 -6.93
C ILE A 442 14.11 -24.60 -6.97
N THR A 443 15.19 -24.01 -6.44
CA THR A 443 16.53 -24.61 -6.42
C THR A 443 17.16 -24.49 -5.03
N THR A 444 18.23 -25.25 -4.78
CA THR A 444 19.09 -25.03 -3.59
C THR A 444 20.32 -24.18 -3.91
N GLU A 445 20.43 -23.67 -5.14
CA GLU A 445 21.60 -22.94 -5.63
C GLU A 445 21.46 -21.44 -5.34
N CYS A 446 21.96 -21.03 -4.17
CA CYS A 446 21.90 -19.64 -3.73
C CYS A 446 23.00 -18.78 -4.38
N THR A 447 22.66 -17.55 -4.79
CA THR A 447 23.65 -16.59 -5.32
C THR A 447 24.66 -16.23 -4.24
N GLN A 448 25.94 -16.47 -4.50
CA GLN A 448 27.02 -16.31 -3.52
C GLN A 448 26.82 -17.10 -2.21
N GLY A 449 26.02 -18.17 -2.24
CA GLY A 449 25.69 -18.96 -1.04
C GLY A 449 24.70 -18.27 -0.09
N VAL A 450 24.15 -17.11 -0.45
CA VAL A 450 23.18 -16.35 0.36
C VAL A 450 21.77 -16.49 -0.22
N ASN A 451 20.82 -16.80 0.65
CA ASN A 451 19.43 -16.97 0.26
C ASN A 451 18.80 -15.63 -0.17
N ASN A 452 18.06 -15.66 -1.29
CA ASN A 452 17.25 -14.53 -1.71
C ASN A 452 15.85 -14.66 -1.08
N TRP A 453 15.54 -13.77 -0.14
CA TRP A 453 14.25 -13.73 0.55
C TRP A 453 13.17 -12.95 -0.20
N ASN A 454 13.48 -12.40 -1.38
CA ASN A 454 12.49 -11.86 -2.29
C ASN A 454 11.61 -12.98 -2.89
N ALA A 455 10.36 -12.66 -3.23
CA ALA A 455 9.46 -13.56 -3.93
C ALA A 455 9.57 -13.40 -5.45
N TRP A 456 9.46 -14.50 -6.18
CA TRP A 456 9.16 -14.48 -7.61
C TRP A 456 7.64 -14.48 -7.78
N VAL A 457 7.09 -13.65 -8.67
CA VAL A 457 5.65 -13.56 -8.91
C VAL A 457 5.35 -13.84 -10.38
N GLY A 458 4.40 -14.74 -10.62
CA GLY A 458 3.86 -15.03 -11.94
C GLY A 458 2.36 -14.85 -11.97
N SER A 459 1.83 -14.53 -13.14
CA SER A 459 0.38 -14.44 -13.32
C SER A 459 -0.05 -14.87 -14.71
N ALA A 460 -1.28 -15.36 -14.82
CA ALA A 460 -1.90 -15.74 -16.07
C ALA A 460 -3.41 -15.47 -16.02
N SER A 461 -3.95 -15.07 -17.17
CA SER A 461 -5.39 -14.89 -17.33
C SER A 461 -5.97 -15.98 -18.21
N SER A 462 -7.25 -16.31 -18.01
CA SER A 462 -7.98 -17.20 -18.89
C SER A 462 -8.00 -16.68 -20.32
N HIS A 463 -7.95 -17.58 -21.31
CA HIS A 463 -8.16 -17.21 -22.70
C HIS A 463 -9.62 -16.82 -22.98
N ALA A 464 -10.56 -17.42 -22.26
CA ALA A 464 -11.98 -17.13 -22.38
C ALA A 464 -12.33 -15.81 -21.67
N GLN A 465 -13.26 -15.05 -22.26
CA GLN A 465 -13.95 -14.00 -21.53
C GLN A 465 -15.00 -14.63 -20.63
N THR A 466 -15.14 -14.09 -19.43
CA THR A 466 -16.14 -14.49 -18.45
C THR A 466 -16.88 -13.26 -17.97
N TYR A 467 -18.06 -13.43 -17.39
CA TYR A 467 -18.84 -12.32 -16.85
C TYR A 467 -19.47 -12.74 -15.53
N ALA A 468 -19.05 -12.09 -14.46
CA ALA A 468 -19.73 -12.11 -13.18
C ALA A 468 -19.62 -10.74 -12.52
N THR A 469 -20.41 -10.53 -11.47
CA THR A 469 -20.34 -9.32 -10.65
C THR A 469 -20.28 -9.74 -9.20
N ALA A 470 -19.31 -9.20 -8.47
CA ALA A 470 -19.24 -9.31 -7.03
C ALA A 470 -19.73 -8.00 -6.39
N THR A 471 -20.34 -8.11 -5.23
CA THR A 471 -20.81 -6.96 -4.44
C THR A 471 -20.34 -7.18 -3.00
N LEU A 472 -19.88 -6.12 -2.34
CA LEU A 472 -19.57 -6.16 -0.91
C LEU A 472 -20.86 -6.44 -0.13
N GLY A 473 -20.79 -7.42 0.78
CA GLY A 473 -21.92 -7.86 1.61
C GLY A 473 -22.31 -6.89 2.71
#